data_AF-A0A7C5C9K2-F1
#
_entry.id   AF-A0A7C5C9K2-F1
#
_cell.length_a   1.000
_cell.length_b   1.000
_cell.length_c   1.000
_cell.angle_alpha   90.00
_cell.angle_beta   90.00
_cell.angle_gamma   90.00
#
_symmetry.space_group_name_H-M   'P 1'
#
loop_
_entity.id
_entity.type
_entity.pdbx_description
1 polymer ?
#
loop_
_entity_poly.entity_id
_entity_poly.type
_entity_poly.pdbx_seq_one_letter_code
_entity_poly.pdbx_strand_id
1 'polypeptide(L)' 'MPNTYSQLYYHYVFSPKYRESLISEKIELDLYKYITGIAKNLNQTLLQINGMPDHI' A
#
# COMPACT_ATOMS: atom_id res chain seq x y z
N MET A 1 21.67 2.52 -19.59
CA MET A 1 23.13 2.64 -19.40
C MET A 1 23.61 1.32 -18.80
N PRO A 2 24.65 0.69 -19.35
CA PRO A 2 25.27 -0.46 -18.68
C PRO A 2 25.68 -0.05 -17.27
N ASN A 3 25.35 -0.86 -16.25
CA ASN A 3 25.75 -0.69 -14.84
C ASN A 3 25.09 0.46 -14.06
N THR A 4 23.87 0.87 -14.38
CA THR A 4 23.08 1.74 -13.48
C THR A 4 22.35 0.90 -12.44
N TYR A 5 22.61 1.16 -11.16
CA TYR A 5 21.89 0.58 -10.04
C TYR A 5 21.09 1.67 -9.34
N SER A 6 19.80 1.42 -9.12
CA SER A 6 18.90 2.33 -8.41
C SER A 6 18.18 1.58 -7.30
N GLN A 7 18.04 2.23 -6.15
CA GLN A 7 17.23 1.76 -5.05
C GLN A 7 16.28 2.89 -4.68
N LEU A 8 14.98 2.64 -4.77
CA LEU A 8 13.95 3.64 -4.59
C LEU A 8 12.97 3.16 -3.52
N TYR A 9 12.72 4.02 -2.54
CA TYR A 9 11.78 3.78 -1.46
C TYR A 9 10.71 4.85 -1.51
N TYR A 10 9.45 4.42 -1.49
CA TYR A 10 8.29 5.29 -1.53
C TYR A 10 7.36 4.96 -0.38
N HIS A 11 6.86 6.01 0.28
CA HIS A 11 5.78 5.91 1.24
C HIS A 11 4.54 6.52 0.60
N TYR A 12 3.55 5.69 0.30
CA TYR A 12 2.27 6.13 -0.25
C TYR A 12 1.25 6.29 0.88
N VAL A 13 0.41 7.33 0.78
CA VAL A 13 -0.73 7.53 1.68
C VAL A 13 -1.95 7.89 0.84
N PHE A 14 -3.06 7.18 1.05
CA PHE A 14 -4.34 7.38 0.39
C PHE A 14 -5.47 7.45 1.44
N SER A 15 -6.52 8.21 1.14
CA SER A 15 -7.72 8.28 1.99
C SER A 15 -8.96 7.86 1.20
N PRO A 16 -9.96 7.22 1.85
CA PRO A 16 -11.27 7.04 1.27
C PRO A 16 -11.90 8.39 0.87
N LYS A 17 -12.93 8.35 0.03
CA LYS A 17 -13.65 9.55 -0.39
C LYS A 17 -14.15 10.28 0.86
N TYR A 18 -13.94 11.60 0.90
CA TYR A 18 -14.26 12.48 2.03
C TYR A 18 -13.59 12.13 3.36
N ARG A 19 -12.55 11.27 3.37
CA ARG A 19 -11.90 10.75 4.59
C ARG A 19 -12.87 10.06 5.54
N GLU A 20 -13.91 9.43 4.99
CA GLU A 20 -14.79 8.59 5.78
C GLU A 20 -14.00 7.42 6.37
N SER A 21 -14.32 7.04 7.61
CA SER A 21 -13.68 5.94 8.34
C SER A 21 -14.11 4.56 7.82
N LEU A 22 -13.88 4.30 6.53
CA LEU A 22 -14.36 3.10 5.84
C LEU A 22 -13.45 1.89 6.03
N ILE A 23 -12.19 2.09 6.44
CA ILE A 23 -11.23 1.01 6.71
C ILE A 23 -11.52 0.40 8.09
N SER A 24 -12.60 -0.37 8.15
CA SER A 24 -13.00 -1.13 9.34
C SER A 24 -12.22 -2.45 9.44
N GLU A 25 -12.18 -3.03 10.64
CA GLU A 25 -11.56 -4.35 10.90
C GLU A 25 -12.06 -5.45 9.94
N LYS A 26 -13.30 -5.34 9.44
CA LYS A 26 -13.90 -6.30 8.50
C LYS A 26 -13.24 -6.26 7.12
N ILE A 27 -12.73 -5.10 6.69
CA ILE A 27 -12.16 -4.92 5.35
C ILE A 27 -10.63 -4.73 5.37
N GLU A 28 -10.07 -4.30 6.50
CA GLU A 28 -8.65 -3.96 6.63
C GLU A 28 -7.73 -5.09 6.15
N LEU A 29 -7.97 -6.31 6.64
CA LEU A 29 -7.14 -7.46 6.29
C LEU A 29 -7.18 -7.78 4.79
N ASP A 30 -8.35 -7.69 4.16
CA ASP A 30 -8.50 -7.98 2.73
C ASP A 30 -7.97 -6.83 1.86
N LEU A 31 -8.10 -5.58 2.31
CA LEU A 31 -7.46 -4.42 1.70
C LEU A 31 -5.93 -4.57 1.70
N TYR A 32 -5.34 -4.97 2.82
CA TYR A 32 -3.89 -5.21 2.92
C TYR A 32 -3.43 -6.35 2.01
N LYS A 33 -4.18 -7.46 1.96
CA LYS A 33 -3.90 -8.56 1.01
C LYS A 33 -3.98 -8.08 -0.44
N TYR A 34 -4.97 -7.27 -0.78
CA TYR A 34 -5.16 -6.75 -2.13
C TYR A 34 -3.98 -5.86 -2.57
N ILE A 35 -3.56 -4.91 -1.71
CA ILE A 35 -2.39 -4.05 -1.96
C ILE A 35 -1.11 -4.88 -2.05
N THR A 36 -0.95 -5.87 -1.18
CA THR A 36 0.18 -6.81 -1.24
C THR A 36 0.20 -7.58 -2.56
N GLY A 37 -0.95 -8.03 -3.04
CA GLY A 37 -1.11 -8.67 -4.34
C GLY A 37 -0.70 -7.74 -5.50
N ILE A 38 -1.10 -6.47 -5.46
CA ILE A 38 -0.70 -5.46 -6.44
C ILE A 38 0.82 -5.27 -6.44
N ALA A 39 1.43 -5.04 -5.27
CA ALA A 39 2.87 -4.85 -5.16
C ALA A 39 3.65 -6.05 -5.71
N LYS A 40 3.22 -7.27 -5.35
CA LYS A 40 3.81 -8.51 -5.86
C LYS A 40 3.67 -8.64 -7.38
N ASN A 41 2.50 -8.33 -7.95
CA ASN A 41 2.25 -8.39 -9.39
C ASN A 41 3.08 -7.36 -10.19
N LEU A 42 3.44 -6.24 -9.56
CA LEU A 42 4.32 -5.21 -10.12
C LEU A 42 5.81 -5.48 -9.89
N ASN A 43 6.17 -6.67 -9.37
CA ASN A 43 7.53 -7.04 -8.98
C ASN A 43 8.17 -6.01 -8.02
N GLN A 44 7.37 -5.43 -7.13
CA GLN A 44 7.84 -4.51 -6.09
C GLN A 44 7.93 -5.22 -4.73
N THR A 45 8.84 -4.77 -3.89
CA THR A 45 8.94 -5.24 -2.50
C THR A 45 8.14 -4.32 -1.58
N LEU A 46 7.05 -4.84 -1.00
CA LEU A 46 6.31 -4.14 0.05
C LEU A 46 7.06 -4.29 1.38
N LEU A 47 7.67 -3.21 1.86
CA LEU A 47 8.43 -3.22 3.13
C LEU A 47 7.52 -3.24 4.35
N GLN A 48 6.45 -2.45 4.31
CA GLN A 48 5.50 -2.29 5.41
C GLN A 48 4.14 -1.87 4.84
N ILE A 49 3.09 -2.28 5.53
CA ILE A 49 1.72 -1.84 5.31
C ILE A 49 1.04 -1.69 6.66
N ASN A 50 0.32 -0.59 6.83
CA ASN A 50 -0.50 -0.29 8.00
C ASN A 50 -1.50 0.79 7.61
N GLY A 51 -2.45 1.12 8.47
CA GLY A 51 -3.45 2.14 8.21
C GLY A 51 -4.18 2.59 9.45
N MET A 52 -5.11 3.50 9.23
CA MET A 52 -6.09 4.01 10.17
C MET A 52 -7.47 3.93 9.49
N PRO A 53 -8.58 4.05 10.23
CA PRO A 53 -9.91 3.94 9.63
C PRO A 53 -10.15 4.87 8.43
N ASP A 54 -9.48 6.03 8.37
CA ASP A 54 -9.64 7.07 7.34
C ASP A 54 -8.47 7.16 6.32
N HIS A 55 -7.42 6.34 6.45
CA HIS A 55 -6.31 6.33 5.49
C HIS A 55 -5.42 5.08 5.58
N ILE A 56 -4.68 4.83 4.51
CA ILE A 56 -3.68 3.76 4.39
C ILE A 56 -2.43 4.31 3.73
#